data_AF-A0A7V7VSS4-F1
#
_entry.id   AF-A0A7V7VSS4-F1
#
_cell.length_a   1.000
_cell.length_b   1.000
_cell.length_c   1.000
_cell.angle_alpha   90.00
_cell.angle_beta   90.00
_cell.angle_gamma   90.00
#
_symmetry.space_group_name_H-M   'P 1'
#
loop_
_entity.id
_entity.type
_entity.pdbx_description
1 polymer ?
#
loop_
_entity_poly.entity_id
_entity_poly.type
_entity_poly.pdbx_seq_one_letter_code
_entity_poly.pdbx_strand_id
1 'polypeptide(L)'
;MPYPITPFVGMKPGEKNDQASKVKLGTTFTGDDGHVYIYAKASAAIAASTVSVLTEPAMTMAGGAGDWTSPAFALANGDEAWFMKTAI
;
A
#
# COMPACT_ATOMS: atom_id res chain seq x y z
N MET A 1 3.51 -21.15 -17.22
CA MET A 1 2.05 -21.04 -17.03
C MET A 1 1.83 -19.99 -15.96
N PRO A 2 1.61 -18.71 -16.30
CA PRO A 2 1.45 -17.65 -15.32
C PRO A 2 0.02 -17.72 -14.79
N TYR A 3 -0.13 -17.97 -13.49
CA TYR A 3 -1.44 -17.96 -12.85
C TYR A 3 -1.92 -16.50 -12.79
N PRO A 4 -3.17 -16.21 -13.21
CA PRO A 4 -3.73 -14.87 -13.10
C PRO A 4 -3.99 -14.60 -11.61
N ILE A 5 -3.08 -13.90 -10.94
CA ILE A 5 -3.29 -13.47 -9.54
C ILE A 5 -4.28 -12.30 -9.49
N THR A 6 -5.55 -12.59 -9.72
CA THR A 6 -6.65 -11.86 -9.11
C THR A 6 -7.55 -12.91 -8.52
N PRO A 7 -7.83 -12.92 -7.20
CA PRO A 7 -8.47 -11.78 -6.54
C PRO A 7 -8.23 -11.67 -5.00
N PHE A 8 -7.70 -10.56 -4.49
CA PHE A 8 -8.07 -10.12 -3.14
C PHE A 8 -8.95 -8.88 -3.26
N VAL A 9 -10.24 -9.16 -3.49
CA VAL A 9 -11.40 -8.26 -3.40
C VAL A 9 -11.20 -6.90 -4.10
N GLY A 10 -11.55 -6.85 -5.38
CA GLY A 10 -12.05 -5.63 -6.04
C GLY A 10 -11.08 -4.45 -6.23
N MET A 11 -9.84 -4.52 -5.76
CA MET A 11 -8.91 -3.39 -5.87
C MET A 11 -7.79 -3.71 -6.86
N LYS A 12 -7.78 -3.02 -8.00
CA LYS A 12 -6.56 -2.89 -8.79
C LYS A 12 -5.56 -2.02 -8.03
N PRO A 13 -4.24 -2.27 -8.15
CA PRO A 13 -3.25 -1.26 -7.82
C PRO A 13 -3.57 0.01 -8.60
N GLY A 14 -4.07 1.06 -7.95
CA GLY A 14 -4.45 2.32 -8.62
C GLY A 14 -5.94 2.71 -8.57
N GLU A 15 -6.83 1.93 -7.97
CA GLU A 15 -8.25 2.29 -7.80
C GLU A 15 -8.56 2.72 -6.35
N LYS A 16 -9.28 3.84 -6.20
CA LYS A 16 -9.76 4.37 -4.92
C LYS A 16 -10.88 3.46 -4.40
N ASN A 17 -10.79 3.02 -3.15
CA ASN A 17 -11.75 2.07 -2.59
C ASN A 17 -12.97 2.76 -1.96
N ASP A 18 -14.16 2.49 -2.50
CA ASP A 18 -15.46 2.82 -1.89
C ASP A 18 -16.12 1.59 -1.20
N GLN A 19 -15.38 0.49 -0.99
CA GLN A 19 -15.88 -0.72 -0.32
C GLN A 19 -14.99 -1.07 0.86
N ALA A 20 -15.48 -0.84 2.10
CA ALA A 20 -14.83 -1.21 3.36
C ALA A 20 -13.80 -2.35 3.20
N SER A 21 -12.52 -1.99 3.11
CA SER A 21 -11.45 -2.91 2.75
C SER A 21 -11.47 -4.11 3.69
N LYS A 22 -11.75 -5.31 3.16
CA LYS A 22 -11.66 -6.57 3.92
C LYS A 22 -10.23 -6.94 4.32
N VAL A 23 -9.27 -6.04 4.10
CA VAL A 23 -7.84 -6.23 4.34
C VAL A 23 -7.48 -5.53 5.65
N LYS A 24 -6.93 -6.29 6.60
CA LYS A 24 -6.50 -5.73 7.88
C LYS A 24 -5.25 -4.87 7.65
N LEU A 25 -5.19 -3.70 8.28
CA LEU A 25 -3.96 -2.90 8.33
C LEU A 25 -2.80 -3.78 8.83
N GLY A 26 -1.67 -3.72 8.12
CA GLY A 26 -0.50 -4.57 8.33
C GLY A 26 -0.50 -5.88 7.54
N THR A 27 -1.49 -6.13 6.68
CA THR A 27 -1.44 -7.29 5.77
C THR A 27 -0.30 -7.09 4.78
N THR A 28 0.57 -8.09 4.65
CA THR A 28 1.66 -8.09 3.66
C THR A 28 1.45 -9.19 2.62
N PHE A 29 1.86 -8.93 1.38
CA PHE A 29 1.96 -9.96 0.35
C PHE A 29 3.18 -9.73 -0.52
N THR A 30 3.76 -10.79 -1.06
CA THR A 30 4.82 -10.69 -2.09
C THR A 30 4.16 -10.74 -3.45
N GLY A 31 4.31 -9.68 -4.24
CA GLY A 31 3.82 -9.64 -5.62
C GLY A 31 4.67 -10.50 -6.54
N ASP A 32 4.14 -10.79 -7.74
CA ASP A 32 4.84 -11.56 -8.78
C ASP A 32 6.11 -10.83 -9.28
N ASP A 33 6.15 -9.49 -9.13
CA ASP A 33 7.31 -8.64 -9.39
C ASP A 33 8.47 -8.83 -8.39
N GLY A 34 8.33 -9.70 -7.38
CA GLY A 34 9.34 -9.95 -6.35
C GLY A 34 9.37 -8.93 -5.20
N HIS A 35 8.53 -7.89 -5.27
CA HIS A 35 8.41 -6.88 -4.23
C HIS A 35 7.38 -7.27 -3.16
N VAL A 36 7.66 -6.91 -1.91
CA VAL A 36 6.70 -7.04 -0.80
C VAL A 36 5.81 -5.82 -0.77
N TYR A 37 4.50 -6.02 -0.66
CA TYR A 37 3.52 -4.97 -0.49
C TYR A 37 2.91 -5.06 0.92
N ILE A 38 2.62 -3.92 1.55
CA ILE A 38 1.91 -3.84 2.82
C ILE A 38 0.68 -2.95 2.71
N TYR A 39 -0.43 -3.38 3.30
CA TYR A 39 -1.63 -2.58 3.42
C TYR A 39 -1.56 -1.70 4.65
N ALA A 40 -1.54 -0.39 4.46
CA ALA A 40 -1.41 0.57 5.55
C ALA A 40 -2.23 1.83 5.28
N LYS A 41 -2.44 2.62 6.34
CA LYS A 41 -3.23 3.85 6.29
C LYS A 41 -2.32 5.07 6.23
N ALA A 42 -2.54 5.99 5.30
CA ALA A 42 -1.82 7.26 5.26
C ALA A 42 -2.17 8.12 6.51
N SER A 43 -1.16 8.56 7.25
CA SER A 43 -1.32 9.48 8.39
C SER A 43 -1.26 10.96 7.99
N ALA A 44 -0.91 11.23 6.74
CA ALA A 44 -0.82 12.56 6.13
C ALA A 44 -1.11 12.46 4.63
N ALA A 45 -1.21 13.60 3.95
CA ALA A 45 -1.24 13.59 2.49
C ALA A 45 0.12 13.10 1.97
N ILE A 46 0.12 12.00 1.22
CA ILE A 46 1.32 11.44 0.59
C ILE A 46 1.17 11.62 -0.91
N ALA A 47 2.15 12.26 -1.54
CA ALA A 47 2.17 12.38 -2.99
C ALA A 47 2.33 11.01 -3.67
N ALA A 48 2.00 10.94 -4.96
CA ALA A 48 2.19 9.74 -5.75
C ALA A 48 3.67 9.32 -5.75
N SER A 49 3.94 8.00 -5.74
CA SER A 49 5.30 7.44 -5.86
C SER A 49 6.31 8.04 -4.88
N THR A 50 5.85 8.35 -3.67
CA THR A 50 6.65 8.99 -2.63
C THR A 50 7.10 7.94 -1.63
N VAL A 51 8.38 8.01 -1.28
CA VAL A 51 8.92 7.17 -0.21
C VAL A 51 8.18 7.49 1.08
N SER A 52 7.84 6.44 1.82
CA SER A 52 6.98 6.47 2.98
C SER A 52 7.58 5.61 4.09
N VAL A 53 7.38 6.04 5.32
CA VAL A 53 7.79 5.32 6.53
C VAL A 53 6.57 4.70 7.20
N LEU A 54 6.69 3.41 7.53
CA LEU A 54 5.68 2.68 8.29
C LEU A 54 5.86 2.99 9.77
N THR A 55 4.78 3.38 10.44
CA THR A 55 4.72 3.57 11.88
C THR A 55 3.89 2.46 12.50
N GLU A 56 4.57 1.54 13.19
CA GLU A 56 3.93 0.52 14.03
C GLU A 56 3.72 1.07 15.47
N PRO A 57 2.68 0.64 16.20
CA PRO A 57 1.70 -0.42 15.90
C PRO A 57 0.45 0.06 15.16
N ALA A 58 0.34 1.35 14.87
CA ALA A 58 -0.84 1.94 14.24
C ALA A 58 -1.00 1.54 12.76
N MET A 59 0.03 0.93 12.15
CA MET A 59 0.06 0.54 10.74
C MET A 59 -0.26 1.73 9.82
N THR A 60 0.31 2.88 10.17
CA THR A 60 0.15 4.12 9.41
C THR A 60 1.42 4.46 8.64
N MET A 61 1.25 4.96 7.42
CA MET A 61 2.33 5.43 6.56
C MET A 61 2.36 6.95 6.53
N ALA A 62 3.56 7.52 6.64
CA ALA A 62 3.79 8.94 6.43
C ALA A 62 4.81 9.11 5.29
N GLY A 63 4.64 10.14 4.46
CA GLY A 63 5.66 10.50 3.46
C GLY A 63 6.98 10.86 4.15
N GLY A 64 8.09 10.29 3.70
CA GLY A 64 9.40 10.47 4.32
C GLY A 64 10.45 9.46 3.82
N ALA A 65 11.63 9.44 4.46
CA ALA A 65 12.72 8.53 4.09
C ALA A 65 12.55 7.15 4.76
N GLY A 66 11.55 6.37 4.33
CA GLY A 66 11.34 5.00 4.78
C GLY A 66 11.67 3.94 3.72
N ASP A 67 11.39 2.68 4.03
CA ASP A 67 11.61 1.54 3.12
C ASP A 67 10.41 1.22 2.21
N TRP A 68 9.35 2.03 2.28
CA TRP A 68 8.11 1.82 1.55
C TRP A 68 7.91 2.93 0.52
N THR A 69 7.20 2.63 -0.56
CA THR A 69 6.86 3.57 -1.62
C THR A 69 5.34 3.59 -1.79
N SER A 70 4.76 4.78 -1.79
CA SER A 70 3.33 4.98 -2.02
C SER A 70 2.96 4.61 -3.47
N PRO A 71 1.71 4.23 -3.73
CA PRO A 71 1.26 3.94 -5.08
C PRO A 71 1.34 5.18 -5.99
N ALA A 72 1.16 4.99 -7.29
CA ALA A 72 1.25 6.04 -8.31
C ALA A 72 0.13 7.11 -8.25
N PHE A 73 -0.65 7.16 -7.17
CA PHE A 73 -1.68 8.15 -6.92
C PHE A 73 -1.47 8.80 -5.56
N ALA A 74 -1.91 10.06 -5.42
CA ALA A 74 -1.84 10.77 -4.15
C ALA A 74 -2.84 10.19 -3.15
N LEU A 75 -2.38 9.98 -1.91
CA LEU A 75 -3.19 9.55 -0.78
C LEU A 75 -3.47 10.76 0.10
N ALA A 76 -4.71 10.97 0.52
CA ALA A 76 -5.01 11.95 1.55
C ALA A 76 -4.81 11.34 2.95
N ASN A 77 -4.80 12.19 3.97
CA ASN A 77 -4.80 11.71 5.35
C ASN A 77 -6.03 10.82 5.58
N GLY A 78 -5.77 9.59 6.02
CA GLY A 78 -6.78 8.60 6.33
C GLY A 78 -7.12 7.65 5.19
N ASP A 79 -6.61 7.87 3.98
CA ASP A 79 -6.71 6.88 2.89
C ASP A 79 -5.89 5.63 3.21
N GLU A 80 -6.35 4.49 2.74
CA GLU A 80 -5.67 3.21 2.90
C GLU A 80 -5.26 2.66 1.54
N ALA A 81 -4.04 2.16 1.46
CA ALA A 81 -3.51 1.63 0.22
C ALA A 81 -2.40 0.61 0.45
N TRP A 82 -2.02 -0.02 -0.66
CA TRP A 82 -0.86 -0.89 -0.73
C TRP A 82 0.39 -0.08 -0.99
N PHE A 83 1.35 -0.19 -0.08
CA PHE A 83 2.66 0.40 -0.18
C PHE A 83 3.66 -0.68 -0.56
N MET A 84 4.52 -0.36 -1.51
CA MET A 84 5.53 -1.28 -2.05
C MET A 84 6.82 -1.15 -1.25
N LYS A 85 7.45 -2.26 -0.88
CA LYS A 85 8.77 -2.26 -0.25
C LYS A 85 9.82 -1.95 -1.29
N THR A 86 10.58 -0.89 -1.06
CA THR A 86 11.63 -0.41 -1.95
C THR A 86 12.81 -1.39 -2.00
N ALA A 87 13.09 -2.09 -0.90
CA ALA A 87 14.15 -3.10 -0.81
C ALA A 87 13.64 -4.49 -1.22
N ILE A 88 14.38 -5.17 -2.11
CA ILE A 88 14.18 -6.59 -2.49
C ILE A 88 14.97 -7.50 -1.55
#